data_AF-A0A164DR47-F1
#
_entry.id   AF-A0A164DR47-F1
#
_cell.length_a   1.000
_cell.length_b   1.000
_cell.length_c   1.000
_cell.angle_alpha   90.00
_cell.angle_beta   90.00
_cell.angle_gamma   90.00
#
_symmetry.space_group_name_H-M   'P 1'
#
loop_
_entity.id
_entity.type
_entity.pdbx_description
1 polymer ?
#
loop_
_entity_poly.entity_id
_entity_poly.type
_entity_poly.pdbx_seq_one_letter_code
_entity_poly.pdbx_strand_id
1 'polypeptide(L)'
;MDFEEKNDDLISAIEKLTEVAADPLSNSEFPVISILKESSDGRQIIKSFMDHNEAYLEIEERKTLVRILVSHMCMLSGKEDFYPPSSLKEKLAKAIVTAFPCMAVPCHEGSSLTNYTHYYNPKLTNGFIDTRLKTMWTKSEPKSNRRPDDEPTADREDPTFNEDEDKFKIEWMKIHLSEPGSNEATIKEHMASTYNYRQYQISQGQWTTTQILLEYPRFRDCHNLIFCDFLLAFSKAGHFEETFVWGTDH
;
A
#
# COMPACT_ATOMS: atom_id res chain seq x y z
N MET A 1 -51.05 7.95 -9.65
CA MET A 1 -51.01 7.90 -8.18
C MET A 1 -49.78 7.06 -7.79
N ASP A 2 -48.61 7.36 -8.36
CA ASP A 2 -47.56 6.34 -8.55
C ASP A 2 -46.23 6.74 -7.90
N PHE A 3 -46.22 7.85 -7.14
CA PHE A 3 -45.04 8.37 -6.44
C PHE A 3 -45.07 8.08 -4.93
N GLU A 4 -46.25 7.90 -4.32
CA GLU A 4 -46.37 7.53 -2.90
C GLU A 4 -46.12 6.03 -2.68
N GLU A 5 -46.62 5.17 -3.58
CA GLU A 5 -46.46 3.71 -3.48
C GLU A 5 -44.99 3.26 -3.56
N LYS A 6 -44.17 3.93 -4.40
CA LYS A 6 -42.72 3.67 -4.49
C LYS A 6 -41.93 4.12 -3.26
N ASN A 7 -42.43 5.11 -2.52
CA ASN A 7 -41.77 5.58 -1.31
C ASN A 7 -42.05 4.64 -0.15
N ASP A 8 -43.26 4.08 -0.08
CA ASP A 8 -43.64 3.08 0.93
C ASP A 8 -42.90 1.75 0.72
N ASP A 9 -42.66 1.35 -0.54
CA ASP A 9 -41.81 0.20 -0.87
C ASP A 9 -40.34 0.42 -0.44
N LEU A 10 -39.84 1.64 -0.60
CA LEU A 10 -38.48 2.03 -0.18
C LEU A 10 -38.35 2.03 1.34
N ILE A 11 -39.35 2.55 2.05
CA ILE A 11 -39.41 2.55 3.51
C ILE A 11 -39.54 1.11 4.04
N SER A 12 -40.38 0.27 3.43
CA SER A 12 -40.55 -1.13 3.80
C SER A 12 -39.28 -1.96 3.54
N ALA A 13 -38.55 -1.69 2.45
CA ALA A 13 -37.26 -2.30 2.18
C ALA A 13 -36.18 -1.84 3.19
N ILE A 14 -36.21 -0.55 3.60
CA ILE A 14 -35.31 0.00 4.62
C ILE A 14 -35.60 -0.60 6.00
N GLU A 15 -36.87 -0.77 6.39
CA GLU A 15 -37.26 -1.42 7.64
C GLU A 15 -36.87 -2.90 7.65
N LYS A 16 -37.06 -3.62 6.54
CA LYS A 16 -36.60 -5.02 6.40
C LYS A 16 -35.08 -5.16 6.50
N LEU A 17 -34.31 -4.23 5.94
CA LEU A 17 -32.85 -4.20 6.11
C LEU A 17 -32.44 -3.87 7.56
N THR A 18 -33.30 -3.19 8.32
CA THR A 18 -33.06 -2.86 9.73
C THR A 18 -33.44 -4.04 10.65
N GLU A 19 -34.42 -4.86 10.27
CA GLU A 19 -34.95 -5.95 11.08
C GLU A 19 -34.16 -7.27 10.91
N VAL A 20 -33.55 -7.52 9.75
CA VAL A 20 -32.67 -8.68 9.50
C VAL A 20 -31.30 -8.54 10.18
N ALA A 21 -30.96 -7.33 10.68
CA ALA A 21 -29.74 -7.07 11.45
C ALA A 21 -29.85 -7.39 12.95
N ALA A 22 -31.00 -7.86 13.44
CA ALA A 22 -31.20 -8.21 14.84
C ALA A 22 -30.82 -9.67 15.16
N ASP A 23 -29.59 -10.06 14.82
CA ASP A 23 -28.92 -11.20 15.48
C ASP A 23 -28.28 -10.69 16.78
N PRO A 24 -28.66 -11.19 17.98
CA PRO A 24 -28.19 -10.68 19.26
C PRO A 24 -26.68 -10.81 19.53
N LEU A 25 -25.89 -11.33 18.57
CA LEU A 25 -24.43 -11.39 18.64
C LEU A 25 -23.69 -10.37 17.75
N SER A 26 -24.38 -9.55 16.95
CA SER A 26 -23.74 -8.60 16.02
C SER A 26 -23.72 -7.17 16.57
N ASN A 27 -23.04 -6.95 17.70
CA ASN A 27 -22.71 -5.60 18.14
C ASN A 27 -21.45 -5.12 17.38
N SER A 28 -21.62 -4.81 16.09
CA SER A 28 -20.54 -4.28 15.26
C SER A 28 -20.18 -2.87 15.69
N GLU A 29 -19.03 -2.71 16.35
CA GLU A 29 -18.45 -1.42 16.75
C GLU A 29 -18.17 -0.48 15.55
N PHE A 30 -18.19 -1.01 14.31
CA PHE A 30 -18.14 -0.23 13.07
C PHE A 30 -19.45 -0.33 12.28
N PRO A 31 -20.34 0.68 12.36
CA PRO A 31 -21.56 0.72 11.56
C PRO A 31 -21.23 1.19 10.13
N VAL A 32 -20.65 0.29 9.32
CA VAL A 32 -20.11 0.57 7.96
C VAL A 32 -21.11 1.33 7.08
N ILE A 33 -22.37 0.89 7.04
CA ILE A 33 -23.41 1.53 6.23
C ILE A 33 -23.70 2.95 6.72
N SER A 34 -23.75 3.18 8.04
CA SER A 34 -23.97 4.50 8.61
C SER A 34 -22.82 5.45 8.28
N ILE A 35 -21.57 4.99 8.40
CA ILE A 35 -20.38 5.78 8.07
C ILE A 35 -20.38 6.18 6.59
N LEU A 36 -20.77 5.26 5.69
CA LEU A 36 -20.87 5.56 4.26
C LEU A 36 -21.96 6.59 3.96
N LYS A 37 -23.08 6.60 4.70
CA LYS A 37 -24.17 7.57 4.52
C LYS A 37 -23.74 9.02 4.82
N GLU A 38 -22.71 9.23 5.63
CA GLU A 38 -22.20 10.56 5.97
C GLU A 38 -21.53 11.27 4.78
N SER A 39 -20.95 10.51 3.84
CA SER A 39 -20.27 11.04 2.66
C SER A 39 -21.13 10.97 1.39
N SER A 40 -20.97 11.95 0.48
CA SER A 40 -21.61 11.90 -0.85
C SER A 40 -21.21 10.66 -1.63
N ASP A 41 -19.91 10.35 -1.61
CA ASP A 41 -19.34 9.23 -2.35
C ASP A 41 -19.81 7.90 -1.74
N GLY A 42 -19.94 7.84 -0.41
CA GLY A 42 -20.47 6.65 0.27
C GLY A 42 -21.95 6.41 -0.01
N ARG A 43 -22.78 7.47 -0.08
CA ARG A 43 -24.18 7.34 -0.52
C ARG A 43 -24.30 6.85 -1.97
N GLN A 44 -23.41 7.30 -2.85
CA GLN A 44 -23.37 6.82 -4.23
C GLN A 44 -23.02 5.32 -4.29
N ILE A 45 -22.03 4.87 -3.51
CA ILE A 45 -21.66 3.45 -3.43
C ILE A 45 -22.82 2.59 -2.93
N ILE A 46 -23.53 3.02 -1.87
CA ILE A 46 -24.71 2.31 -1.37
C ILE A 46 -25.79 2.23 -2.45
N LYS A 47 -26.04 3.34 -3.16
CA LYS A 47 -27.02 3.37 -4.24
C LYS A 47 -26.65 2.39 -5.36
N SER A 48 -25.43 2.46 -5.88
CA SER A 48 -24.95 1.54 -6.92
C SER A 48 -25.06 0.07 -6.47
N PHE A 49 -24.72 -0.21 -5.21
CA PHE A 49 -24.82 -1.56 -4.65
C PHE A 49 -26.27 -2.07 -4.66
N MET A 50 -27.23 -1.23 -4.27
CA MET A 50 -28.66 -1.56 -4.32
C MET A 50 -29.16 -1.70 -5.77
N ASP A 51 -28.74 -0.81 -6.67
CA ASP A 51 -29.10 -0.86 -8.10
C ASP A 51 -28.58 -2.16 -8.76
N HIS A 52 -27.46 -2.71 -8.27
CA HIS A 52 -26.92 -4.01 -8.68
C HIS A 52 -27.51 -5.21 -7.90
N ASN A 53 -28.57 -5.01 -7.13
CA ASN A 53 -29.21 -6.04 -6.29
C ASN A 53 -28.19 -6.76 -5.38
N GLU A 54 -27.28 -5.98 -4.78
CA GLU A 54 -26.27 -6.43 -3.81
C GLU A 54 -25.25 -7.43 -4.37
N ALA A 55 -25.18 -7.61 -5.69
CA ALA A 55 -24.36 -8.65 -6.31
C ALA A 55 -22.88 -8.30 -6.36
N TYR A 56 -22.52 -7.04 -6.64
CA TYR A 56 -21.13 -6.61 -6.75
C TYR A 56 -20.97 -5.09 -6.54
N LEU A 57 -19.72 -4.71 -6.28
CA LEU A 57 -19.22 -3.34 -6.35
C LEU A 57 -18.12 -3.24 -7.40
N GLU A 58 -18.06 -2.12 -8.10
CA GLU A 58 -16.98 -1.83 -9.03
C GLU A 58 -15.65 -1.57 -8.31
N ILE A 59 -14.54 -1.70 -9.04
CA ILE A 59 -13.20 -1.59 -8.46
C ILE A 59 -12.98 -0.21 -7.81
N GLU A 60 -13.42 0.87 -8.45
CA GLU A 60 -13.27 2.23 -7.91
C GLU A 60 -14.17 2.49 -6.70
N GLU A 61 -15.36 1.88 -6.66
CA GLU A 61 -16.27 1.93 -5.51
C GLU A 61 -15.67 1.22 -4.30
N ARG A 62 -15.09 0.03 -4.50
CA ARG A 62 -14.39 -0.72 -3.45
C ARG A 62 -13.23 0.09 -2.86
N LYS A 63 -12.40 0.71 -3.72
CA LYS A 63 -11.30 1.58 -3.28
C LYS A 63 -11.83 2.76 -2.47
N THR A 64 -12.89 3.41 -2.94
CA THR A 64 -13.47 4.60 -2.30
C THR A 64 -14.10 4.26 -0.95
N LEU A 65 -14.81 3.13 -0.88
CA LEU A 65 -15.36 2.57 0.36
C LEU A 65 -14.25 2.37 1.40
N VAL A 66 -13.17 1.67 1.06
CA VAL A 66 -12.05 1.43 1.99
C VAL A 66 -11.43 2.76 2.43
N ARG A 67 -11.30 3.73 1.53
CA ARG A 67 -10.76 5.06 1.86
C ARG A 67 -11.60 5.79 2.89
N ILE A 68 -12.93 5.80 2.74
CA ILE A 68 -13.86 6.46 3.68
C ILE A 68 -13.76 5.80 5.06
N LEU A 69 -13.84 4.47 5.10
CA LEU A 69 -13.87 3.73 6.35
C LEU A 69 -12.54 3.82 7.13
N VAL A 70 -11.40 3.72 6.43
CA VAL A 70 -10.08 3.90 7.07
C VAL A 70 -9.92 5.33 7.61
N SER A 71 -10.42 6.33 6.88
CA SER A 71 -10.41 7.71 7.37
C SER A 71 -11.23 7.87 8.65
N HIS A 72 -12.41 7.28 8.71
CA HIS A 72 -13.26 7.29 9.90
C HIS A 72 -12.60 6.56 11.08
N MET A 73 -12.00 5.39 10.84
CA MET A 73 -11.24 4.65 11.87
C MET A 73 -10.11 5.50 12.48
N CYS A 74 -9.35 6.22 11.66
CA CYS A 74 -8.30 7.13 12.13
C CYS A 74 -8.86 8.32 12.94
N MET A 75 -10.06 8.82 12.62
CA MET A 75 -10.70 9.87 13.42
C MET A 75 -11.10 9.37 14.81
N LEU A 76 -11.56 8.11 14.91
CA LEU A 76 -11.95 7.49 16.19
C LEU A 76 -10.76 7.15 17.09
N SER A 77 -9.62 6.77 16.51
CA SER A 77 -8.42 6.38 17.27
C SER A 77 -7.68 7.57 17.91
N GLY A 78 -8.13 8.81 17.66
CA GLY A 78 -7.44 10.02 18.08
C GLY A 78 -6.21 10.31 17.21
N LYS A 79 -5.79 11.58 17.16
CA LYS A 79 -4.60 12.02 16.38
C LYS A 79 -3.27 11.58 16.99
N GLU A 80 -3.26 11.09 18.23
CA GLU A 80 -2.03 10.73 18.96
C GLU A 80 -1.49 9.36 18.55
N ASP A 81 -2.37 8.39 18.29
CA ASP A 81 -1.98 7.08 17.76
C ASP A 81 -2.10 7.09 16.24
N PHE A 82 -1.01 7.51 15.57
CA PHE A 82 -0.97 7.58 14.11
C PHE A 82 -1.34 6.26 13.44
N TYR A 83 -1.16 5.12 14.12
CA TYR A 83 -1.48 3.77 13.66
C TYR A 83 -2.58 3.11 14.52
N PRO A 84 -3.76 2.86 13.95
CA PRO A 84 -4.80 2.09 14.61
C PRO A 84 -4.27 0.72 15.05
N PRO A 85 -4.63 0.23 16.25
CA PRO A 85 -4.17 -1.07 16.72
C PRO A 85 -4.67 -2.18 15.79
N SER A 86 -3.91 -3.28 15.70
CA SER A 86 -4.22 -4.44 14.86
C SER A 86 -5.64 -4.98 15.07
N SER A 87 -6.13 -4.94 16.32
CA SER A 87 -7.49 -5.34 16.68
C SER A 87 -8.56 -4.48 16.00
N LEU A 88 -8.33 -3.17 15.86
CA LEU A 88 -9.29 -2.26 15.23
C LEU A 88 -9.35 -2.47 13.71
N LYS A 89 -8.20 -2.73 13.10
CA LYS A 89 -8.10 -3.06 11.66
C LYS A 89 -8.82 -4.36 11.33
N GLU A 90 -8.63 -5.37 12.18
CA GLU A 90 -9.30 -6.66 12.02
C GLU A 90 -10.81 -6.52 12.18
N LYS A 91 -11.27 -5.76 13.18
CA LYS A 91 -12.70 -5.44 13.36
C LYS A 91 -13.27 -4.72 12.14
N LEU A 92 -12.56 -3.72 11.60
CA LEU A 92 -12.99 -3.03 10.39
C LEU A 92 -13.07 -3.98 9.18
N ALA A 93 -12.07 -4.84 8.99
CA ALA A 93 -12.05 -5.81 7.90
C ALA A 93 -13.24 -6.79 7.97
N LYS A 94 -13.58 -7.28 9.18
CA LYS A 94 -14.77 -8.10 9.43
C LYS A 94 -16.05 -7.33 9.09
N ALA A 95 -16.17 -6.10 9.60
CA ALA A 95 -17.36 -5.27 9.38
C ALA A 95 -17.60 -4.96 7.89
N ILE A 96 -16.54 -4.75 7.10
CA ILE A 96 -16.64 -4.56 5.64
C ILE A 96 -17.27 -5.79 4.98
N VAL A 97 -16.76 -6.98 5.29
CA VAL A 97 -17.25 -8.23 4.69
C VAL A 97 -18.67 -8.57 5.17
N THR A 98 -19.02 -8.23 6.42
CA THR A 98 -20.39 -8.36 6.93
C THR A 98 -21.35 -7.42 6.20
N ALA A 99 -20.96 -6.17 5.95
CA ALA A 99 -21.80 -5.19 5.27
C ALA A 99 -21.89 -5.44 3.75
N PHE A 100 -20.84 -6.00 3.14
CA PHE A 100 -20.77 -6.29 1.71
C PHE A 100 -20.26 -7.72 1.48
N PRO A 101 -21.15 -8.73 1.58
CA PRO A 101 -20.76 -10.13 1.42
C PRO A 101 -20.12 -10.45 0.05
N CYS A 102 -20.48 -9.70 -0.99
CA CYS A 102 -19.86 -9.82 -2.33
C CYS A 102 -18.36 -9.46 -2.37
N MET A 103 -17.86 -8.82 -1.32
CA MET A 103 -16.45 -8.49 -1.14
C MET A 103 -15.69 -9.56 -0.35
N ALA A 104 -16.36 -10.59 0.17
CA ALA A 104 -15.72 -11.72 0.82
C ALA A 104 -14.91 -12.55 -0.19
N VAL A 105 -13.76 -13.07 0.24
CA VAL A 105 -13.08 -14.14 -0.49
C VAL A 105 -13.61 -15.49 0.00
N PRO A 106 -13.99 -16.43 -0.89
CA PRO A 106 -14.35 -17.77 -0.48
C PRO A 106 -13.20 -18.43 0.30
N CYS A 107 -13.47 -18.86 1.53
CA CYS A 107 -12.54 -19.67 2.30
C CYS A 107 -13.02 -21.12 2.30
N HIS A 108 -12.16 -22.05 1.88
CA HIS A 108 -12.42 -23.48 2.05
C HIS A 108 -12.09 -23.90 3.48
N GLU A 109 -12.86 -24.85 4.03
CA GLU A 109 -12.55 -25.46 5.32
C GLU A 109 -11.12 -26.04 5.27
N GLY A 110 -10.26 -25.62 6.20
CA GLY A 110 -8.85 -25.99 6.26
C GLY A 110 -7.86 -24.96 5.68
N SER A 111 -8.34 -23.87 5.06
CA SER A 111 -7.47 -22.75 4.67
C SER A 111 -7.12 -21.88 5.87
N SER A 112 -5.85 -21.48 6.00
CA SER A 112 -5.43 -20.48 7.00
C SER A 112 -5.92 -19.05 6.67
N LEU A 113 -6.58 -18.86 5.52
CA LEU A 113 -7.07 -17.55 5.06
C LEU A 113 -8.50 -17.33 5.55
N THR A 114 -8.74 -16.17 6.15
CA THR A 114 -10.08 -15.68 6.46
C THR A 114 -10.73 -15.03 5.24
N ASN A 115 -12.05 -14.96 5.21
CA ASN A 115 -12.82 -14.30 4.16
C ASN A 115 -12.52 -12.79 3.98
N TYR A 116 -11.88 -12.15 4.97
CA TYR A 116 -11.44 -10.75 4.94
C TYR A 116 -9.92 -10.57 4.79
N THR A 117 -9.14 -11.64 4.54
CA THR A 117 -7.66 -11.59 4.56
C THR A 117 -7.06 -10.55 3.62
N HIS A 118 -7.72 -10.24 2.51
CA HIS A 118 -7.25 -9.23 1.55
C HIS A 118 -7.46 -7.78 2.04
N TYR A 119 -8.39 -7.54 2.97
CA TYR A 119 -8.51 -6.24 3.64
C TYR A 119 -7.48 -6.07 4.74
N TYR A 120 -7.30 -7.11 5.55
CA TYR A 120 -6.32 -7.13 6.62
C TYR A 120 -5.81 -8.55 6.88
N ASN A 121 -4.50 -8.71 6.89
CA ASN A 121 -3.82 -9.93 7.29
C ASN A 121 -2.80 -9.59 8.38
N PRO A 122 -2.96 -10.09 9.62
CA PRO A 122 -2.01 -9.78 10.69
C PRO A 122 -0.60 -10.34 10.42
N LYS A 123 -0.47 -11.37 9.56
CA LYS A 123 0.81 -11.98 9.18
C LYS A 123 1.48 -11.28 7.99
N LEU A 124 0.70 -10.65 7.11
CA LEU A 124 1.17 -10.00 5.90
C LEU A 124 0.68 -8.55 5.90
N THR A 125 1.56 -7.58 6.13
CA THR A 125 1.22 -6.14 6.19
C THR A 125 0.95 -5.51 4.80
N ASN A 126 0.23 -6.25 3.96
CA ASN A 126 -0.07 -5.93 2.56
C ASN A 126 -1.58 -5.82 2.27
N GLY A 127 -2.44 -5.86 3.29
CA GLY A 127 -3.88 -5.68 3.12
C GLY A 127 -4.25 -4.28 2.60
N PHE A 128 -5.46 -4.15 2.03
CA PHE A 128 -5.96 -2.86 1.55
C PHE A 128 -5.99 -1.79 2.64
N ILE A 129 -6.31 -2.16 3.89
CA ILE A 129 -6.32 -1.25 5.04
C ILE A 129 -4.90 -0.73 5.33
N ASP A 130 -3.90 -1.63 5.37
CA ASP A 130 -2.51 -1.24 5.64
C ASP A 130 -1.92 -0.38 4.53
N THR A 131 -2.20 -0.73 3.27
CA THR A 131 -1.78 0.05 2.10
C THR A 131 -2.38 1.45 2.15
N ARG A 132 -3.67 1.56 2.50
CA ARG A 132 -4.34 2.86 2.61
C ARG A 132 -3.73 3.70 3.74
N LEU A 133 -3.53 3.13 4.93
CA LEU A 133 -2.89 3.81 6.05
C LEU A 133 -1.50 4.35 5.68
N LYS A 134 -0.65 3.51 5.06
CA LYS A 134 0.67 3.91 4.54
C LYS A 134 0.56 5.13 3.61
N THR A 135 -0.35 5.12 2.63
CA THR A 135 -0.53 6.24 1.69
C THR A 135 -1.15 7.49 2.31
N MET A 136 -1.96 7.37 3.37
CA MET A 136 -2.51 8.51 4.09
C MET A 136 -1.39 9.29 4.76
N TRP A 137 -0.47 8.59 5.39
CA TRP A 137 0.64 9.21 6.10
C TRP A 137 1.65 9.89 5.18
N THR A 138 2.03 9.27 4.06
CA THR A 138 2.93 9.92 3.08
C THR A 138 2.35 11.23 2.54
N LYS A 139 1.02 11.41 2.60
CA LYS A 139 0.32 12.63 2.17
C LYS A 139 0.03 13.61 3.32
N SER A 140 0.03 13.14 4.58
CA SER A 140 -0.25 13.94 5.78
C SER A 140 0.99 14.35 6.55
N GLU A 141 2.17 13.77 6.26
CA GLU A 141 3.39 14.54 6.40
C GLU A 141 3.12 15.89 5.74
N PRO A 142 3.40 17.03 6.40
CA PRO A 142 3.37 18.27 5.68
C PRO A 142 4.16 18.02 4.40
N LYS A 143 3.72 18.59 3.28
CA LYS A 143 4.71 19.06 2.32
C LYS A 143 5.59 19.98 3.12
N SER A 144 6.56 19.42 3.84
CA SER A 144 7.80 20.04 4.10
C SER A 144 8.15 20.46 2.69
N ASN A 145 8.05 21.75 2.45
CA ASN A 145 9.16 22.44 1.84
C ASN A 145 10.40 21.84 2.50
N ARG A 146 10.84 20.67 2.02
CA ARG A 146 12.22 20.21 2.15
C ARG A 146 12.95 21.12 1.17
N ARG A 147 12.95 22.42 1.49
CA ARG A 147 14.19 23.16 1.47
C ARG A 147 15.07 22.37 2.45
N PRO A 148 16.14 21.75 1.96
CA PRO A 148 17.01 20.96 2.79
C PRO A 148 17.86 21.95 3.59
N ASP A 149 17.54 22.18 4.85
CA ASP A 149 18.38 22.87 5.82
C ASP A 149 18.00 22.28 7.20
N ASP A 150 18.85 21.72 8.06
CA ASP A 150 20.31 21.76 8.14
C ASP A 150 20.76 20.66 9.16
N GLU A 151 21.61 19.73 8.74
CA GLU A 151 22.55 18.99 9.61
C GLU A 151 23.66 18.42 8.74
N PRO A 152 24.92 18.54 9.19
CA PRO A 152 25.70 19.76 9.08
C PRO A 152 26.02 20.09 7.61
N THR A 153 26.44 21.33 7.34
CA THR A 153 27.25 21.65 6.17
C THR A 153 28.51 20.78 6.12
N ALA A 154 28.39 19.52 5.69
CA ALA A 154 29.39 18.96 4.82
C ALA A 154 29.07 19.58 3.47
N ASP A 155 29.98 20.43 3.01
CA ASP A 155 29.98 21.00 1.67
C ASP A 155 29.30 20.04 0.69
N ARG A 156 28.22 20.50 0.03
CA ARG A 156 27.74 19.83 -1.17
C ARG A 156 28.87 19.95 -2.20
N GLU A 157 29.82 19.05 -2.11
CA GLU A 157 30.68 18.72 -3.21
C GLU A 157 29.73 18.35 -4.36
N ASP A 158 29.88 19.08 -5.46
CA ASP A 158 29.26 18.75 -6.74
C ASP A 158 29.36 17.23 -6.92
N PRO A 159 28.26 16.48 -7.17
CA PRO A 159 28.31 15.03 -7.21
C PRO A 159 29.41 14.60 -8.18
N THR A 160 30.51 14.10 -7.62
CA THR A 160 31.72 13.76 -8.36
C THR A 160 31.47 12.44 -9.05
N PHE A 161 30.99 12.52 -10.29
CA PHE A 161 30.88 11.39 -11.20
C PHE A 161 31.44 11.79 -12.56
N ASN A 162 32.00 10.81 -13.27
CA ASN A 162 32.47 11.00 -14.63
C ASN A 162 31.39 10.47 -15.57
N GLU A 163 30.60 11.39 -16.15
CA GLU A 163 29.42 11.04 -16.94
C GLU A 163 29.74 10.05 -18.07
N ASP A 164 30.86 10.22 -18.76
CA ASP A 164 31.24 9.35 -19.88
C ASP A 164 31.65 7.95 -19.41
N GLU A 165 32.39 7.87 -18.31
CA GLU A 165 32.83 6.60 -17.72
C GLU A 165 31.66 5.82 -17.10
N ASP A 166 30.75 6.51 -16.43
CA ASP A 166 29.62 5.88 -15.76
C ASP A 166 28.54 5.45 -16.77
N LYS A 167 28.31 6.22 -17.84
CA LYS A 167 27.51 5.77 -18.98
C LYS A 167 28.10 4.50 -19.60
N PHE A 168 29.42 4.46 -19.80
CA PHE A 168 30.07 3.28 -20.35
C PHE A 168 29.84 2.04 -19.47
N LYS A 169 30.01 2.16 -18.15
CA LYS A 169 29.75 1.07 -17.19
C LYS A 169 28.28 0.63 -17.21
N ILE A 170 27.33 1.57 -17.31
CA ILE A 170 25.89 1.25 -17.41
C ILE A 170 25.57 0.49 -18.69
N GLU A 171 26.03 0.97 -19.85
CA GLU A 171 25.82 0.29 -21.13
C GLU A 171 26.46 -1.10 -21.14
N TRP A 172 27.65 -1.23 -20.55
CA TRP A 172 28.28 -2.53 -20.37
C TRP A 172 27.39 -3.48 -19.56
N MET A 173 26.84 -3.03 -18.43
CA MET A 173 25.95 -3.82 -17.58
C MET A 173 24.58 -4.15 -18.21
N LYS A 174 24.13 -3.41 -19.23
CA LYS A 174 22.92 -3.76 -19.99
C LYS A 174 23.13 -4.99 -20.87
N ILE A 175 24.34 -5.18 -21.37
CA ILE A 175 24.68 -6.24 -22.32
C ILE A 175 25.17 -7.51 -21.59
N HIS A 176 25.81 -7.36 -20.43
CA HIS A 176 26.46 -8.48 -19.72
C HIS A 176 25.57 -9.01 -18.58
N LEU A 177 25.28 -10.33 -18.64
CA LEU A 177 24.47 -11.02 -17.64
C LEU A 177 25.28 -11.38 -16.39
N SER A 178 24.58 -11.48 -15.26
CA SER A 178 25.15 -11.92 -13.98
C SER A 178 25.17 -13.44 -13.89
N GLU A 179 26.13 -14.06 -14.58
CA GLU A 179 26.39 -15.49 -14.47
C GLU A 179 27.38 -15.75 -13.33
N PRO A 180 27.10 -16.72 -12.43
CA PRO A 180 28.00 -17.07 -11.33
C PRO A 180 29.42 -17.39 -11.84
N GLY A 181 30.42 -16.66 -11.35
CA GLY A 181 31.84 -16.89 -11.67
C GLY A 181 32.38 -16.18 -12.92
N SER A 182 31.58 -15.38 -13.63
CA SER A 182 32.06 -14.60 -14.80
C SER A 182 32.03 -13.09 -14.53
N ASN A 183 30.84 -12.47 -14.57
CA ASN A 183 30.69 -11.01 -14.58
C ASN A 183 30.13 -10.44 -13.27
N GLU A 184 29.72 -11.30 -12.32
CA GLU A 184 29.01 -10.88 -11.10
C GLU A 184 29.80 -9.88 -10.26
N ALA A 185 31.10 -10.09 -10.09
CA ALA A 185 31.97 -9.19 -9.33
C ALA A 185 32.08 -7.81 -10.00
N THR A 186 32.32 -7.79 -11.31
CA THR A 186 32.42 -6.57 -12.11
C THR A 186 31.09 -5.82 -12.16
N ILE A 187 29.96 -6.51 -12.23
CA ILE A 187 28.63 -5.89 -12.14
C ILE A 187 28.44 -5.24 -10.78
N LYS A 188 28.80 -5.90 -9.67
CA LYS A 188 28.70 -5.29 -8.32
C LYS A 188 29.59 -4.04 -8.20
N GLU A 189 30.81 -4.09 -8.73
CA GLU A 189 31.73 -2.95 -8.76
C GLU A 189 31.20 -1.79 -9.60
N HIS A 190 30.69 -2.06 -10.80
CA HIS A 190 30.09 -1.06 -11.67
C HIS A 190 28.83 -0.46 -11.07
N MET A 191 28.00 -1.27 -10.41
CA MET A 191 26.82 -0.78 -9.69
C MET A 191 27.22 0.15 -8.54
N ALA A 192 28.22 -0.22 -7.74
CA ALA A 192 28.68 0.62 -6.64
C ALA A 192 29.30 1.95 -7.13
N SER A 193 30.16 1.91 -8.16
CA SER A 193 30.84 3.10 -8.68
C SER A 193 29.90 4.06 -9.41
N THR A 194 28.89 3.56 -10.12
CA THR A 194 27.90 4.39 -10.84
C THR A 194 26.78 4.93 -9.96
N TYR A 195 26.80 4.66 -8.65
CA TYR A 195 25.71 5.02 -7.73
C TYR A 195 25.32 6.50 -7.81
N ASN A 196 26.29 7.41 -7.69
CA ASN A 196 26.02 8.86 -7.71
C ASN A 196 25.40 9.30 -9.05
N TYR A 197 25.92 8.79 -10.17
CA TYR A 197 25.39 9.08 -11.49
C TYR A 197 23.95 8.57 -11.67
N ARG A 198 23.67 7.33 -11.24
CA ARG A 198 22.32 6.75 -11.30
C ARG A 198 21.33 7.52 -10.42
N GLN A 199 21.71 7.89 -9.19
CA GLN A 199 20.87 8.70 -8.32
C GLN A 199 20.60 10.10 -8.90
N TYR A 200 21.58 10.71 -9.55
CA TYR A 200 21.41 11.96 -10.28
C TYR A 200 20.37 11.80 -11.41
N GLN A 201 20.49 10.78 -12.27
CA GLN A 201 19.54 10.54 -13.36
C GLN A 201 18.11 10.28 -12.85
N ILE A 202 17.96 9.44 -11.82
CA ILE A 202 16.65 9.08 -11.25
C ILE A 202 15.98 10.30 -10.62
N SER A 203 16.74 11.11 -9.87
CA SER A 203 16.21 12.30 -9.19
C SER A 203 15.84 13.43 -10.15
N GLN A 204 16.68 13.69 -11.17
CA GLN A 204 16.39 14.71 -12.18
C GLN A 204 15.24 14.29 -13.11
N GLY A 205 15.21 13.01 -13.51
CA GLY A 205 14.25 12.50 -14.49
C GLY A 205 12.88 12.13 -13.91
N GLN A 206 12.71 12.14 -12.58
CA GLN A 206 11.49 11.67 -11.90
C GLN A 206 11.05 10.27 -12.38
N TRP A 207 11.99 9.36 -12.52
CA TRP A 207 11.73 8.06 -13.13
C TRP A 207 10.82 7.18 -12.28
N THR A 208 9.92 6.47 -12.95
CA THR A 208 9.11 5.40 -12.37
C THR A 208 9.95 4.14 -12.14
N THR A 209 9.51 3.27 -11.22
CA THR A 209 10.17 1.97 -10.98
C THR A 209 10.34 1.15 -12.25
N THR A 210 9.36 1.17 -13.17
CA THR A 210 9.47 0.46 -14.45
C THR A 210 10.59 1.03 -15.33
N GLN A 211 10.73 2.36 -15.40
CA GLN A 211 11.80 3.01 -16.17
C GLN A 211 13.17 2.71 -15.57
N ILE A 212 13.30 2.76 -14.24
CA ILE A 212 14.54 2.41 -13.53
C ILE A 212 14.96 0.97 -13.85
N LEU A 213 14.01 0.02 -13.82
CA LEU A 213 14.29 -1.39 -14.09
C LEU A 213 14.52 -1.71 -15.58
N LEU A 214 14.09 -0.83 -16.49
CA LEU A 214 14.42 -0.93 -17.92
C LEU A 214 15.84 -0.41 -18.17
N GLU A 215 16.20 0.70 -17.54
CA GLU A 215 17.52 1.31 -17.71
C GLU A 215 18.63 0.54 -16.97
N TYR A 216 18.32 0.01 -15.79
CA TYR A 216 19.25 -0.75 -14.95
C TYR A 216 18.73 -2.19 -14.73
N PRO A 217 18.79 -3.05 -15.75
CA PRO A 217 18.20 -4.38 -15.71
C PRO A 217 18.82 -5.29 -14.64
N ARG A 218 20.08 -5.01 -14.24
CA ARG A 218 20.82 -5.77 -13.23
C ARG A 218 20.13 -5.83 -11.87
N PHE A 219 19.25 -4.87 -11.56
CA PHE A 219 18.45 -4.92 -10.33
C PHE A 219 17.47 -6.10 -10.26
N ARG A 220 17.14 -6.73 -11.40
CA ARG A 220 16.21 -7.87 -11.45
C ARG A 220 16.89 -9.20 -11.20
N ASP A 221 18.13 -9.35 -11.63
CA ASP A 221 18.82 -10.63 -11.71
C ASP A 221 20.11 -10.72 -10.89
N CYS A 222 20.64 -9.59 -10.39
CA CYS A 222 21.66 -9.60 -9.35
C CYS A 222 21.04 -9.43 -7.97
N HIS A 223 21.17 -10.45 -7.13
CA HIS A 223 20.75 -10.39 -5.74
C HIS A 223 21.48 -9.26 -4.99
N ASN A 224 20.74 -8.62 -4.08
CA ASN A 224 21.22 -7.61 -3.13
C ASN A 224 21.66 -6.24 -3.70
N LEU A 225 21.61 -5.99 -5.01
CA LEU A 225 22.00 -4.68 -5.55
C LEU A 225 21.11 -3.52 -5.05
N ILE A 226 19.80 -3.74 -4.97
CA ILE A 226 18.86 -2.74 -4.42
C ILE A 226 19.21 -2.44 -2.96
N PHE A 227 19.63 -3.47 -2.23
CA PHE A 227 20.00 -3.35 -0.83
C PHE A 227 21.33 -2.61 -0.66
N CYS A 228 22.32 -2.89 -1.49
CA CYS A 228 23.58 -2.14 -1.51
C CYS A 228 23.34 -0.64 -1.77
N ASP A 229 22.50 -0.31 -2.74
CA ASP A 229 22.11 1.08 -3.02
C ASP A 229 21.40 1.73 -1.83
N PHE A 230 20.54 0.98 -1.11
CA PHE A 230 19.88 1.46 0.09
C PHE A 230 20.88 1.79 1.21
N LEU A 231 21.87 0.92 1.45
CA LEU A 231 22.90 1.17 2.46
C LEU A 231 23.80 2.36 2.11
N LEU A 232 24.08 2.58 0.81
CA LEU A 232 24.80 3.76 0.33
C LEU A 232 23.99 5.04 0.56
N ALA A 233 22.67 5.01 0.35
CA ALA A 233 21.77 6.14 0.59
C ALA A 233 21.57 6.43 2.08
N PHE A 234 21.59 5.39 2.92
CA PHE A 234 21.26 5.47 4.34
C PHE A 234 22.36 4.82 5.18
N SER A 235 23.54 5.44 5.22
CA SER A 235 24.69 4.95 5.99
C SER A 235 24.42 4.79 7.49
N LYS A 236 23.47 5.55 8.05
CA LYS A 236 23.00 5.44 9.45
C LYS A 236 22.09 4.23 9.70
N ALA A 237 21.65 3.50 8.66
CA ALA A 237 20.75 2.35 8.80
C ALA A 237 21.42 1.10 9.42
N GLY A 238 22.76 1.07 9.53
CA GLY A 238 23.50 0.02 10.25
C GLY A 238 23.24 -1.42 9.77
N HIS A 239 23.49 -2.40 10.64
CA HIS A 239 23.22 -3.83 10.42
C HIS A 239 21.71 -4.16 10.48
N PHE A 240 20.93 -3.60 9.55
CA PHE A 240 19.52 -3.96 9.35
C PHE A 240 19.34 -5.44 8.93
N GLU A 241 20.41 -6.07 8.44
CA GLU A 241 20.45 -7.47 8.01
C GLU A 241 20.04 -8.46 9.11
N GLU A 242 20.40 -8.24 10.38
CA GLU A 242 20.08 -9.15 11.48
C GLU A 242 18.56 -9.34 11.71
N THR A 243 17.75 -8.42 11.20
CA THR A 243 16.28 -8.48 11.35
C THR A 243 15.59 -9.21 10.18
N PHE A 244 16.31 -9.47 9.09
CA PHE A 244 15.76 -9.99 7.83
C PHE A 244 16.39 -11.30 7.34
N VAL A 245 17.39 -11.86 8.04
CA VAL A 245 17.90 -13.20 7.71
C VAL A 245 16.83 -14.24 8.02
N TRP A 246 16.22 -14.76 6.95
CA TRP A 246 15.39 -15.97 6.98
C TRP A 246 16.18 -17.10 7.64
N GLY A 247 15.51 -17.85 8.52
CA GLY A 247 16.09 -19.00 9.21
C GLY A 247 16.84 -19.90 8.24
N THR A 248 18.15 -20.02 8.45
CA THR A 248 18.92 -21.13 7.94
C THR A 248 18.56 -22.34 8.78
N ASP A 249 17.96 -23.33 8.13
CA ASP A 249 17.56 -24.61 8.67
C ASP A 249 18.68 -25.32 9.45
N HIS A 250 18.27 -26.05 10.50
CA HIS A 250 19.00 -27.17 11.09
C HIS A 250 18.77 -28.44 10.28
#